data_AF-A0A2V7GZZ1-F1
#
_entry.id   AF-A0A2V7GZZ1-F1
#
_cell.length_a   1.000
_cell.length_b   1.000
_cell.length_c   1.000
_cell.angle_alpha   90.00
_cell.angle_beta   90.00
_cell.angle_gamma   90.00
#
_symmetry.space_group_name_H-M   'P 1'
#
loop_
_entity.id
_entity.type
_entity.pdbx_description
1 polymer ?
#
loop_
_entity_poly.entity_id
_entity_poly.type
_entity_poly.pdbx_seq_one_letter_code
_entity_poly.pdbx_strand_id
1 'polypeptide(L)'
;MLYDLRRADARIKWLVTCLLATFGLSYIFGALMVSLYAGFTPARVAATYAGPEMSMPMPPETTMVVNRPMSMADFAKPEVHTVDTNLLIQDTHVHVPMYGVIAAALGVVVLGLSLRRAWAFGLITLLFAAPWLDFGGMWLTKFASPRFAILTLAGGWAMGVGYLVVTALAVYQMWRSPKGAEP
;
A
#
# COMPACT_ATOMS: atom_id res chain seq x y z
N MET A 1 -17.07 -25.10 -8.19
CA MET A 1 -16.58 -23.89 -7.50
C MET A 1 -16.16 -24.34 -6.10
N LEU A 2 -14.91 -24.13 -5.67
CA LEU A 2 -14.40 -24.73 -4.42
C LEU A 2 -15.05 -24.13 -3.15
N TYR A 3 -15.53 -22.88 -3.21
CA TYR A 3 -16.20 -22.17 -2.12
C TYR A 3 -17.00 -20.97 -2.66
N ASP A 4 -18.14 -20.63 -2.05
CA ASP A 4 -19.00 -19.48 -2.39
C ASP A 4 -19.31 -18.65 -1.14
N LEU A 5 -18.81 -17.40 -1.10
CA LEU A 5 -18.99 -16.47 0.02
C LEU A 5 -20.45 -16.14 0.30
N ARG A 6 -21.35 -16.24 -0.69
CA ARG A 6 -22.79 -15.97 -0.49
C ARG A 6 -23.43 -16.99 0.43
N ARG A 7 -23.00 -18.25 0.31
CA ARG A 7 -23.56 -19.42 1.03
C ARG A 7 -22.74 -19.82 2.26
N ALA A 8 -21.63 -19.13 2.51
CA ALA A 8 -20.75 -19.37 3.65
C ALA A 8 -21.45 -19.23 5.01
N ASP A 9 -20.92 -19.97 6.00
CA ASP A 9 -21.27 -19.84 7.41
C ASP A 9 -21.05 -18.40 7.91
N ALA A 10 -21.91 -17.95 8.83
CA ALA A 10 -21.87 -16.59 9.38
C ALA A 10 -20.52 -16.26 10.02
N ARG A 11 -19.82 -17.23 10.63
CA ARG A 11 -18.49 -17.06 11.23
C ARG A 11 -17.46 -16.69 10.16
N ILE A 12 -17.53 -17.29 8.97
CA ILE A 12 -16.59 -16.98 7.89
C ILE A 12 -16.91 -15.59 7.32
N LYS A 13 -18.19 -15.27 7.12
CA LYS A 13 -18.61 -13.93 6.67
C LYS A 13 -18.16 -12.84 7.65
N TRP A 14 -18.26 -13.12 8.94
CA TRP A 14 -17.81 -12.22 10.00
C TRP A 14 -16.29 -12.06 9.98
N LEU A 15 -15.53 -13.17 9.91
CA LEU A 15 -14.08 -13.15 9.77
C LEU A 15 -13.62 -12.31 8.59
N VAL A 16 -14.21 -12.52 7.40
CA VAL A 16 -13.89 -11.75 6.20
C VAL A 16 -14.25 -10.27 6.39
N THR A 17 -15.38 -9.96 7.02
CA THR A 17 -15.78 -8.57 7.30
C THR A 17 -14.78 -7.88 8.24
N CYS A 18 -14.35 -8.55 9.32
CA CYS A 18 -13.34 -8.02 10.24
C CYS A 18 -11.98 -7.84 9.55
N LEU A 19 -11.55 -8.82 8.75
CA LEU A 19 -10.30 -8.73 7.98
C LEU A 19 -10.30 -7.52 7.04
N LEU A 20 -11.38 -7.36 6.26
CA LEU A 20 -11.53 -6.23 5.34
C LEU A 20 -11.55 -4.91 6.11
N ALA A 21 -12.30 -4.82 7.21
CA ALA A 21 -12.33 -3.60 8.03
C ALA A 21 -10.94 -3.22 8.57
N THR A 22 -10.16 -4.19 9.05
CA THR A 22 -8.77 -3.97 9.50
C THR A 22 -7.90 -3.45 8.37
N PHE A 23 -7.93 -4.08 7.19
CA PHE A 23 -7.18 -3.58 6.03
C PHE A 23 -7.65 -2.19 5.60
N GLY A 24 -8.94 -1.90 5.62
CA GLY A 24 -9.48 -0.57 5.34
C GLY A 24 -8.92 0.50 6.26
N LEU A 25 -8.86 0.20 7.57
CA LEU A 25 -8.24 1.10 8.54
C LEU A 25 -6.75 1.29 8.24
N SER A 26 -6.01 0.20 7.97
CA SER A 26 -4.60 0.26 7.58
C SER A 26 -4.36 1.09 6.32
N TYR A 27 -5.22 0.98 5.30
CA TYR A 27 -5.11 1.81 4.09
C TYR A 27 -5.38 3.28 4.35
N ILE A 28 -6.30 3.63 5.26
CA ILE A 28 -6.52 5.02 5.66
C ILE A 28 -5.26 5.60 6.31
N PHE A 29 -4.67 4.88 7.27
CA PHE A 29 -3.43 5.33 7.90
C PHE A 29 -2.25 5.35 6.93
N GLY A 30 -2.16 4.38 6.02
CA GLY A 30 -1.18 4.38 4.93
C GLY A 30 -1.30 5.62 4.04
N ALA A 31 -2.53 5.97 3.63
CA ALA A 31 -2.78 7.17 2.84
C ALA A 31 -2.45 8.46 3.63
N LEU A 32 -2.75 8.51 4.92
CA LEU A 32 -2.37 9.63 5.78
C LEU A 32 -0.84 9.77 5.87
N MET A 33 -0.11 8.67 6.09
CA MET A 33 1.35 8.65 6.07
C MET A 33 1.88 9.18 4.74
N VAL A 34 1.38 8.69 3.61
CA VAL A 34 1.77 9.20 2.28
C VAL A 34 1.50 10.71 2.18
N SER A 35 0.34 11.18 2.62
CA SER A 35 -0.02 12.61 2.57
C SER A 35 0.94 13.51 3.36
N LEU A 36 1.46 13.02 4.49
CA LEU A 36 2.34 13.75 5.38
C LEU A 36 3.79 13.75 4.89
N TYR A 37 4.28 12.63 4.34
CA TYR A 37 5.70 12.43 4.05
C TYR A 37 6.06 12.56 2.57
N ALA A 38 5.24 12.04 1.65
CA ALA A 38 5.56 11.96 0.22
C ALA A 38 4.62 12.78 -0.68
N GLY A 39 3.40 13.07 -0.23
CA GLY A 39 2.33 13.68 -1.00
C GLY A 39 1.75 12.77 -2.10
N PHE A 40 0.70 13.25 -2.76
CA PHE A 40 -0.01 12.53 -3.83
C PHE A 40 0.28 13.05 -5.24
N THR A 41 1.36 13.84 -5.40
CA THR A 41 1.75 14.40 -6.71
C THR A 41 3.10 13.83 -7.15
N PRO A 42 3.31 13.59 -8.46
CA PRO A 42 4.58 13.03 -8.93
C PRO A 42 5.79 13.87 -8.53
N ALA A 43 5.64 15.20 -8.49
CA ALA A 43 6.72 16.10 -8.10
C ALA A 43 7.12 15.95 -6.61
N ARG A 44 6.14 15.76 -5.71
CA ARG A 44 6.42 15.55 -4.28
C ARG A 44 7.04 14.18 -4.02
N VAL A 45 6.50 13.13 -4.64
CA VAL A 45 7.08 11.78 -4.57
C VAL A 45 8.51 11.78 -5.12
N ALA A 46 8.74 12.43 -6.26
CA ALA A 46 10.08 12.59 -6.81
C ALA A 46 11.02 13.32 -5.84
N ALA A 47 10.58 14.40 -5.19
CA ALA A 47 11.39 15.12 -4.21
C ALA A 47 11.78 14.24 -3.00
N THR A 48 10.88 13.34 -2.59
CA THR A 48 11.12 12.39 -1.48
C THR A 48 12.15 11.33 -1.85
N TYR A 49 12.03 10.70 -3.03
CA TYR A 49 12.85 9.55 -3.40
C TYR A 49 14.06 9.87 -4.26
N ALA A 50 14.06 10.95 -5.06
CA ALA A 50 15.23 11.34 -5.86
C ALA A 50 16.26 12.17 -5.07
N GLY A 51 15.96 12.48 -3.80
CA GLY A 51 16.84 13.25 -2.92
C GLY A 51 18.20 12.58 -2.69
N PRO A 52 19.24 13.36 -2.34
CA PRO A 52 20.57 12.85 -2.02
C PRO A 52 20.51 11.86 -0.85
N GLU A 53 21.55 11.05 -0.69
CA GLU A 53 21.66 10.21 0.51
C GLU A 53 21.63 11.10 1.76
N MET A 54 20.80 10.74 2.73
CA MET A 54 20.85 11.39 4.02
C MET A 54 22.20 11.07 4.64
N SER A 55 22.98 12.10 4.95
CA SER A 55 24.18 11.96 5.75
C SER A 55 23.74 11.70 7.20
N MET A 56 23.26 10.50 7.48
CA MET A 56 23.11 9.96 8.82
C MET A 56 24.27 8.98 9.01
N PRO A 57 25.51 9.48 9.26
CA PRO A 57 26.56 8.59 9.72
C PRO A 57 26.04 7.89 10.97
N MET A 58 26.23 6.56 11.03
CA MET A 58 25.99 5.78 12.25
C MET A 58 26.57 6.56 13.45
N PRO A 59 25.80 6.74 14.54
CA PRO A 59 26.33 7.40 15.71
C PRO A 59 27.63 6.69 16.12
N PRO A 60 28.72 7.40 16.41
CA PRO A 60 29.88 6.77 17.01
C PRO A 60 29.44 6.03 18.28
N GLU A 61 30.18 5.01 18.72
CA GLU A 61 29.90 4.24 19.95
C GLU A 61 29.79 5.12 21.22
N THR A 62 30.15 6.40 21.09
CA THR A 62 30.02 7.44 22.11
C THR A 62 28.91 8.43 21.75
N THR A 63 28.05 8.74 22.73
CA THR A 63 27.04 9.80 22.60
C THR A 63 27.75 11.16 22.49
N MET A 64 27.88 11.67 21.26
CA MET A 64 28.36 13.02 20.98
C MET A 64 27.19 13.99 21.04
N VAL A 65 27.13 14.85 22.06
CA VAL A 65 26.17 15.96 22.10
C VAL A 65 26.66 17.06 21.16
N VAL A 66 26.11 17.11 19.95
CA VAL A 66 26.39 18.18 18.99
C VAL A 66 25.39 19.32 19.22
N ASN A 67 25.86 20.39 19.85
CA ASN A 67 25.09 21.63 19.96
C ASN A 67 25.19 22.41 18.64
N ARG A 68 24.17 22.31 17.79
CA ARG A 68 24.05 23.11 16.57
C ARG A 68 23.14 24.31 16.85
N PRO A 69 23.61 25.56 16.74
CA PRO A 69 22.74 26.72 16.85
C PRO A 69 21.75 26.69 15.68
N MET A 70 20.47 26.52 15.97
CA MET A 70 19.37 26.63 15.01
C MET A 70 18.73 28.01 15.12
N SER A 71 18.56 28.68 13.99
CA SER A 71 17.83 29.95 13.95
C SER A 71 16.32 29.68 13.79
N MET A 72 15.48 30.63 14.21
CA MET A 72 14.03 30.56 13.98
C MET A 72 13.67 30.43 12.49
N ALA A 73 14.55 30.90 11.59
CA ALA A 73 14.38 30.77 10.15
C ALA A 73 14.64 29.35 9.62
N ASP A 74 15.39 28.52 10.35
CA ASP A 74 15.62 27.12 9.98
C ASP A 74 14.39 26.24 10.25
N PHE A 75 13.59 26.59 11.25
CA PHE A 75 12.28 25.96 11.51
C PHE A 75 11.20 26.36 10.49
N ALA A 76 11.42 27.45 9.74
CA ALA A 76 10.46 27.93 8.75
C ALA A 76 10.60 27.22 7.39
N LYS A 77 11.66 26.43 7.18
CA LYS A 77 11.84 25.65 5.95
C LYS A 77 10.99 24.37 6.07
N PRO A 78 10.04 24.13 5.16
CA PRO A 78 9.33 22.85 5.15
C PRO A 78 10.36 21.75 4.88
N GLU A 79 10.64 20.94 5.91
CA GLU A 79 11.54 19.81 5.81
C GLU A 79 10.93 18.82 4.81
N VAL A 80 11.54 18.73 3.63
CA VAL A 80 11.15 17.72 2.64
C VAL A 80 11.67 16.41 3.18
N HIS A 81 10.76 15.53 3.59
CA HIS A 81 11.14 14.18 3.97
C HIS A 81 11.81 13.51 2.77
N THR A 82 13.06 13.09 2.96
CA THR A 82 13.86 12.39 1.94
C THR A 82 14.10 10.96 2.38
N VAL A 83 14.13 10.05 1.41
CA VAL A 83 14.37 8.63 1.65
C VAL A 83 15.71 8.26 1.03
N ASP A 84 16.66 7.85 1.87
CA ASP A 84 17.94 7.33 1.42
C ASP A 84 17.83 5.85 0.99
N THR A 85 18.92 5.31 0.45
CA THR A 85 18.96 3.94 -0.04
C THR A 85 18.73 2.91 1.06
N ASN A 86 19.27 3.13 2.26
CA ASN A 86 19.15 2.19 3.37
C ASN A 86 17.70 2.12 3.89
N LEU A 87 17.06 3.28 4.03
CA LEU A 87 15.65 3.36 4.37
C LEU A 87 14.78 2.74 3.27
N LEU A 88 15.09 2.96 1.99
CA LEU A 88 14.34 2.35 0.90
C LEU A 88 14.46 0.82 0.90
N ILE A 89 15.65 0.28 1.22
CA ILE A 89 15.86 -1.17 1.40
C ILE A 89 15.02 -1.69 2.56
N GLN A 90 15.09 -1.02 3.72
CA GLN A 90 14.34 -1.42 4.90
C GLN A 90 12.83 -1.40 4.64
N ASP A 91 12.34 -0.32 4.01
CA ASP A 91 10.94 -0.13 3.68
C ASP A 91 10.46 -1.21 2.71
N THR A 92 11.25 -1.50 1.66
CA THR A 92 10.98 -2.57 0.70
C THR A 92 10.96 -3.95 1.37
N HIS A 93 11.91 -4.23 2.27
CA HIS A 93 12.05 -5.52 2.95
C HIS A 93 10.83 -5.86 3.81
N VAL A 94 10.25 -4.87 4.49
CA VAL A 94 9.09 -5.11 5.37
C VAL A 94 7.78 -5.02 4.61
N HIS A 95 7.63 -4.04 3.71
CA HIS A 95 6.35 -3.80 3.05
C HIS A 95 6.08 -4.77 1.90
N VAL A 96 7.05 -5.09 1.03
CA VAL A 96 6.77 -5.96 -0.14
C VAL A 96 6.25 -7.34 0.29
N PRO A 97 6.85 -8.04 1.28
CA PRO A 97 6.30 -9.30 1.77
C PRO A 97 4.92 -9.13 2.39
N MET A 98 4.70 -8.08 3.19
CA MET A 98 3.40 -7.83 3.82
C MET A 98 2.31 -7.55 2.78
N TYR A 99 2.62 -6.78 1.74
CA TYR A 99 1.75 -6.57 0.59
C TYR A 99 1.43 -7.89 -0.12
N GLY A 100 2.40 -8.80 -0.25
CA GLY A 100 2.17 -10.15 -0.76
C GLY A 100 1.16 -10.94 0.10
N VAL A 101 1.26 -10.85 1.43
CA VAL A 101 0.30 -11.47 2.35
C VAL A 101 -1.09 -10.85 2.22
N ILE A 102 -1.19 -9.53 2.14
CA ILE A 102 -2.47 -8.81 1.95
C ILE A 102 -3.10 -9.20 0.61
N ALA A 103 -2.32 -9.19 -0.48
CA ALA A 103 -2.78 -9.57 -1.81
C ALA A 103 -3.25 -11.04 -1.85
N ALA A 104 -2.55 -11.95 -1.17
CA ALA A 104 -2.96 -13.34 -1.05
C ALA A 104 -4.29 -13.47 -0.27
N ALA A 105 -4.42 -12.78 0.87
CA ALA A 105 -5.64 -12.79 1.67
C ALA A 105 -6.85 -12.24 0.88
N LEU A 106 -6.68 -11.11 0.20
CA LEU A 106 -7.70 -10.55 -0.69
C LEU A 106 -7.97 -11.46 -1.89
N GLY A 107 -6.96 -12.12 -2.43
CA GLY A 107 -7.10 -13.11 -3.49
C GLY A 107 -7.96 -14.30 -3.08
N VAL A 108 -7.80 -14.80 -1.85
CA VAL A 108 -8.68 -15.84 -1.28
C VAL A 108 -10.12 -15.34 -1.18
N VAL A 109 -10.34 -14.08 -0.78
CA VAL A 109 -11.68 -13.48 -0.81
C VAL A 109 -12.24 -13.46 -2.23
N VAL A 110 -11.44 -13.04 -3.23
CA VAL A 110 -11.84 -13.02 -4.65
C VAL A 110 -12.23 -14.41 -5.16
N LEU A 111 -11.53 -15.46 -4.75
CA LEU A 111 -11.88 -16.85 -5.13
C LEU A 111 -13.28 -17.26 -4.63
N GLY A 112 -13.73 -16.70 -3.50
CA GLY A 112 -15.07 -16.93 -2.97
C GLY A 112 -16.15 -16.03 -3.58
N LEU A 113 -15.79 -15.04 -4.40
CA LEU A 113 -16.77 -14.17 -5.06
C LEU A 113 -17.36 -14.84 -6.30
N SER A 114 -18.66 -14.67 -6.50
CA SER A 114 -19.32 -15.08 -7.75
C SER A 114 -19.03 -14.04 -8.84
N LEU A 115 -17.89 -14.22 -9.51
CA LEU A 115 -17.39 -13.38 -10.60
C LEU A 115 -17.14 -14.21 -11.86
N ARG A 116 -17.18 -13.56 -13.03
CA ARG A 116 -16.67 -14.15 -14.27
C ARG A 116 -15.18 -14.44 -14.10
N ARG A 117 -14.71 -15.59 -14.60
CA ARG A 117 -13.33 -16.06 -14.44
C ARG A 117 -12.26 -15.03 -14.82
N ALA A 118 -12.46 -14.31 -15.93
CA ALA A 118 -11.54 -13.26 -16.38
C ALA A 118 -11.44 -12.09 -15.37
N TRP A 119 -12.54 -11.71 -14.73
CA TRP A 119 -12.56 -10.66 -13.71
C TRP A 119 -11.87 -11.11 -12.42
N ALA A 120 -12.07 -12.36 -12.01
CA ALA A 120 -11.37 -12.92 -10.85
C ALA A 120 -9.85 -12.92 -11.07
N PHE A 121 -9.38 -13.40 -12.22
CA PHE A 121 -7.95 -13.33 -12.56
C PHE A 121 -7.44 -11.89 -12.63
N GLY A 122 -8.17 -11.00 -13.31
CA GLY A 122 -7.78 -9.59 -13.42
C GLY A 122 -7.61 -8.91 -12.06
N LEU A 123 -8.54 -9.15 -11.12
CA LEU A 123 -8.45 -8.61 -9.75
C LEU A 123 -7.26 -9.18 -8.98
N ILE A 124 -7.06 -10.50 -9.03
CA ILE A 124 -5.91 -11.14 -8.35
C ILE A 124 -4.60 -10.59 -8.91
N THR A 125 -4.46 -10.54 -10.24
CA THR A 125 -3.26 -9.98 -10.89
C THR A 125 -3.06 -8.51 -10.50
N LEU A 126 -4.10 -7.70 -10.47
CA LEU A 126 -4.02 -6.29 -10.05
C LEU A 126 -3.48 -6.16 -8.61
N LEU A 127 -4.02 -6.95 -7.67
CA LEU A 127 -3.60 -6.91 -6.27
C LEU A 127 -2.12 -7.27 -6.07
N PHE A 128 -1.61 -8.22 -6.86
CA PHE A 128 -0.19 -8.57 -6.81
C PHE A 128 0.69 -7.60 -7.59
N ALA A 129 0.23 -7.05 -8.71
CA ALA A 129 1.01 -6.13 -9.55
C ALA A 129 1.16 -4.74 -8.93
N ALA A 130 0.17 -4.27 -8.18
CA ALA A 130 0.18 -2.93 -7.61
C ALA A 130 1.39 -2.65 -6.68
N PRO A 131 1.77 -3.53 -5.73
CA PRO A 131 2.99 -3.37 -4.94
C PRO A 131 4.29 -3.35 -5.77
N TRP A 132 4.35 -4.12 -6.86
CA TRP A 132 5.52 -4.08 -7.76
C TRP A 132 5.65 -2.74 -8.47
N LEU A 133 4.54 -2.16 -8.92
CA LEU A 133 4.53 -0.82 -9.52
C LEU A 133 4.89 0.25 -8.49
N ASP A 134 4.39 0.09 -7.26
CA ASP A 134 4.61 1.05 -6.17
C ASP A 134 6.10 1.16 -5.82
N PHE A 135 6.68 0.07 -5.32
CA PHE A 135 8.09 0.00 -4.93
C PHE A 135 9.03 0.06 -6.14
N GLY A 136 8.69 -0.61 -7.24
CA GLY A 136 9.46 -0.50 -8.47
C GLY A 136 9.57 0.95 -8.95
N GLY A 137 8.49 1.72 -8.82
CA GLY A 137 8.48 3.16 -9.08
C GLY A 137 9.41 3.94 -8.15
N MET A 138 9.46 3.61 -6.85
CA MET A 138 10.34 4.29 -5.88
C MET A 138 11.81 4.03 -6.21
N TRP A 139 12.17 2.77 -6.48
CA TRP A 139 13.52 2.38 -6.89
C TRP A 139 13.95 3.04 -8.20
N LEU A 140 13.08 3.05 -9.22
CA LEU A 140 13.36 3.73 -10.48
C LEU A 140 13.46 5.26 -10.31
N THR A 141 12.68 5.83 -9.39
CA THR A 141 12.76 7.27 -9.05
C THR A 141 14.11 7.62 -8.43
N LYS A 142 14.63 6.75 -7.54
CA LYS A 142 15.93 6.92 -6.88
C LYS A 142 17.11 6.78 -7.85
N PHE A 143 17.10 5.75 -8.70
CA PHE A 143 18.30 5.35 -9.46
C PHE A 143 18.26 5.65 -10.95
N ALA A 144 17.09 5.91 -11.54
CA ALA A 144 16.96 6.11 -12.99
C ALA A 144 16.45 7.52 -13.34
N SER A 145 15.26 7.90 -12.87
CA SER A 145 14.69 9.21 -13.20
C SER A 145 13.54 9.61 -12.27
N PRO A 146 13.46 10.89 -11.85
CA PRO A 146 12.31 11.46 -11.13
C PRO A 146 10.95 11.22 -11.80
N ARG A 147 10.92 11.02 -13.13
CA ARG A 147 9.69 10.80 -13.89
C ARG A 147 8.98 9.49 -13.52
N PHE A 148 9.71 8.51 -12.99
CA PHE A 148 9.13 7.23 -12.58
C PHE A 148 8.28 7.32 -11.30
N ALA A 149 8.25 8.47 -10.62
CA ALA A 149 7.38 8.71 -9.47
C ALA A 149 5.88 8.50 -9.79
N ILE A 150 5.50 8.60 -11.06
CA ILE A 150 4.14 8.29 -11.51
C ILE A 150 3.79 6.80 -11.34
N LEU A 151 4.78 5.90 -11.45
CA LEU A 151 4.57 4.46 -11.25
C LEU A 151 4.25 4.16 -9.80
N THR A 152 4.94 4.83 -8.87
CA THR A 152 4.65 4.75 -7.43
C THR A 152 3.20 5.12 -7.14
N LEU A 153 2.77 6.29 -7.62
CA LEU A 153 1.38 6.73 -7.46
C LEU A 153 0.38 5.77 -8.12
N ALA A 154 0.67 5.31 -9.34
CA ALA A 154 -0.19 4.37 -10.04
C ALA A 154 -0.32 3.04 -9.25
N GLY A 155 0.77 2.53 -8.70
CA GLY A 155 0.79 1.35 -7.84
C GLY A 155 -0.03 1.54 -6.57
N GLY A 156 0.22 2.60 -5.81
CA GLY A 156 -0.52 2.91 -4.59
C GLY A 156 -2.03 3.05 -4.82
N TRP A 157 -2.43 3.81 -5.85
CA TRP A 157 -3.85 3.94 -6.21
C TRP A 157 -4.45 2.63 -6.72
N ALA A 158 -3.73 1.86 -7.53
CA ALA A 158 -4.20 0.56 -8.01
C ALA A 158 -4.49 -0.40 -6.86
N MET A 159 -3.63 -0.43 -5.84
CA MET A 159 -3.85 -1.26 -4.65
C MET A 159 -5.09 -0.81 -3.88
N GLY A 160 -5.23 0.49 -3.62
CA GLY A 160 -6.39 1.05 -2.91
C GLY A 160 -7.71 0.79 -3.63
N VAL A 161 -7.75 0.99 -4.96
CA VAL A 161 -8.92 0.69 -5.79
C VAL A 161 -9.22 -0.81 -5.80
N GLY A 162 -8.20 -1.66 -5.97
CA GLY A 162 -8.35 -3.11 -5.93
C GLY A 162 -8.98 -3.58 -4.62
N TYR A 163 -8.47 -3.10 -3.48
CA TYR A 163 -9.03 -3.36 -2.16
C TYR A 163 -10.50 -2.89 -2.06
N LEU A 164 -10.82 -1.66 -2.50
CA LEU A 164 -12.18 -1.13 -2.44
C LEU A 164 -13.17 -1.96 -3.26
N VAL A 165 -12.79 -2.36 -4.48
CA VAL A 165 -13.62 -3.20 -5.35
C VAL A 165 -13.87 -4.56 -4.71
N VAL A 166 -12.83 -5.23 -4.22
CA VAL A 166 -12.97 -6.53 -3.53
C VAL A 166 -13.85 -6.40 -2.30
N THR A 167 -13.65 -5.36 -1.49
CA THR A 167 -14.43 -5.10 -0.27
C THR A 167 -15.90 -4.88 -0.59
N ALA A 168 -16.20 -4.00 -1.55
CA ALA A 168 -17.58 -3.70 -1.94
C ALA A 168 -18.30 -4.96 -2.45
N LEU A 169 -17.64 -5.74 -3.32
CA LEU A 169 -18.19 -6.97 -3.86
C LEU A 169 -18.40 -8.04 -2.76
N ALA A 170 -17.43 -8.21 -1.86
CA ALA A 170 -17.53 -9.17 -0.77
C ALA A 170 -18.67 -8.81 0.19
N VAL A 171 -18.72 -7.57 0.67
CA VAL A 171 -19.77 -7.10 1.58
C VAL A 171 -21.15 -7.22 0.94
N TYR A 172 -21.29 -6.82 -0.33
CA TYR A 172 -22.55 -6.96 -1.06
C TYR A 172 -22.97 -8.42 -1.20
N GLN A 173 -22.08 -9.32 -1.64
CA GLN A 173 -22.41 -10.72 -1.86
C GLN A 173 -22.67 -11.50 -0.57
N MET A 174 -21.95 -11.20 0.51
CA MET A 174 -22.15 -11.87 1.80
C MET A 174 -23.45 -11.48 2.49
N TRP A 175 -23.81 -10.19 2.46
CA TRP A 175 -24.84 -9.62 3.33
C TRP A 175 -26.08 -9.10 2.61
N ARG A 176 -26.00 -8.75 1.32
CA ARG A 176 -27.11 -8.11 0.58
C ARG A 176 -27.63 -8.90 -0.60
N SER A 177 -26.82 -9.81 -1.16
CA SER A 177 -27.26 -10.63 -2.29
C SER A 177 -28.24 -11.70 -1.80
N PRO A 178 -29.42 -11.86 -2.44
CA PRO A 178 -30.30 -12.99 -2.15
C PRO A 178 -29.52 -14.29 -2.29
N LYS A 179 -29.71 -15.24 -1.37
CA LYS A 179 -29.29 -16.62 -1.58
C LYS A 179 -30.02 -17.08 -2.83
N GLY A 180 -29.34 -17.10 -3.99
CA GLY A 180 -30.00 -17.39 -5.26
C GLY A 180 -30.81 -18.68 -5.14
N ALA A 181 -32.10 -18.58 -5.51
CA ALA A 181 -32.97 -19.71 -5.79
C ALA A 181 -32.20 -20.68 -6.68
N GLU A 182 -32.25 -21.96 -6.33
CA GLU A 182 -31.73 -23.03 -7.16
C GLU A 182 -32.44 -23.02 -8.53
N PRO A 183 -31.73 -23.25 -9.65
CA PRO A 183 -32.37 -23.90 -10.78
C PRO A 183 -32.73 -25.36 -10.43
#